data_AF-A0A4Y1ZF26-F1
#
_entry.id   AF-A0A4Y1ZF26-F1
#
_cell.length_a   1.000
_cell.length_b   1.000
_cell.length_c   1.000
_cell.angle_alpha   90.00
_cell.angle_beta   90.00
_cell.angle_gamma   90.00
#
_symmetry.space_group_name_H-M   'P 1'
#
loop_
_entity.id
_entity.type
_entity.pdbx_description
1 polymer ?
#
loop_
_entity_poly.entity_id
_entity_poly.type
_entity_poly.pdbx_seq_one_letter_code
_entity_poly.pdbx_strand_id
1 'polypeptide(L)'
;MGVWNGYAHNQQLNHARYSEQTRTLFAGFANRAYNVDPELMAPKDRFKQPEGVSKLVYDGLTGGKPTGYSKAAGFEVNDLMNAKYEPKDEIEPLEPLTPKQPDVEDPAQDPNLIPGQNDGNEAEQPQENEQSQNGLFRIKPDFLQSHFPYTDLKAARPELLGKIRP
;
A
#
# COMPACT_ATOMS: atom_id res chain seq x y z
N MET A 1 2.35 33.04 9.17
CA MET A 1 2.24 34.11 8.15
C MET A 1 1.69 33.50 6.88
N GLY A 2 0.70 34.13 6.24
CA GLY A 2 0.19 33.72 4.93
C GLY A 2 0.43 34.84 3.91
N VAL A 3 0.70 34.48 2.65
CA VAL A 3 0.81 35.43 1.54
C VAL A 3 -0.21 35.03 0.49
N TRP A 4 -1.05 35.99 0.11
CA TRP A 4 -1.96 35.87 -1.02
C TRP A 4 -1.63 36.97 -2.02
N ASN A 5 -1.56 36.61 -3.30
CA ASN A 5 -1.38 37.54 -4.40
C ASN A 5 -2.28 37.16 -5.56
N GLY A 6 -2.91 38.17 -6.17
CA GLY A 6 -3.83 38.02 -7.28
C GLY A 6 -4.19 39.39 -7.85
N TYR A 7 -4.94 39.39 -8.95
CA TYR A 7 -5.46 40.62 -9.53
C TYR A 7 -6.87 40.89 -9.03
N ALA A 8 -7.23 42.16 -8.84
CA ALA A 8 -8.56 42.57 -8.35
C ALA A 8 -9.71 42.09 -9.24
N HIS A 9 -9.45 41.84 -10.53
CA HIS A 9 -10.45 41.42 -11.52
C HIS A 9 -10.26 39.97 -12.00
N ASN A 10 -9.79 39.06 -11.13
CA ASN A 10 -9.65 37.61 -11.41
C ASN A 10 -8.89 37.28 -12.70
N GLN A 11 -7.94 38.12 -13.08
CA GLN A 11 -7.09 37.85 -14.24
C GLN A 11 -6.19 36.65 -13.93
N GLN A 12 -5.84 35.89 -14.97
CA GLN A 12 -5.00 34.72 -14.82
C GLN A 12 -3.57 35.13 -14.45
N LEU A 13 -3.04 34.48 -13.41
CA LEU A 13 -1.62 34.55 -13.09
C LEU A 13 -0.81 33.74 -14.10
N ASN A 14 0.47 34.07 -14.26
CA ASN A 14 1.37 33.28 -15.08
C ASN A 14 1.60 31.90 -14.42
N HIS A 15 1.05 30.84 -15.02
CA HIS A 15 1.11 29.48 -14.49
C HIS A 15 2.53 28.98 -14.20
N ALA A 16 3.51 29.38 -15.03
CA ALA A 16 4.90 28.93 -14.85
C ALA A 16 5.63 29.67 -13.73
N ARG A 17 5.18 30.86 -13.34
CA ARG A 17 5.94 31.76 -12.43
C ARG A 17 5.25 32.08 -11.12
N TYR A 18 3.93 31.90 -11.01
CA TYR A 18 3.21 32.34 -9.82
C TYR A 18 3.74 31.68 -8.54
N SER A 19 4.09 30.39 -8.58
CA SER A 19 4.65 29.67 -7.43
C SER A 19 5.96 30.28 -6.94
N GLU A 20 6.89 30.57 -7.85
CA GLU A 20 8.16 31.21 -7.52
C GLU A 20 7.97 32.64 -6.98
N GLN A 21 7.06 33.41 -7.59
CA GLN A 21 6.75 34.76 -7.15
C GLN A 21 6.20 34.80 -5.73
N THR A 22 5.21 33.95 -5.41
CA THR A 22 4.61 33.88 -4.08
C THR A 22 5.64 33.44 -3.04
N ARG A 23 6.49 32.46 -3.35
CA ARG A 23 7.56 32.00 -2.45
C ARG A 23 8.60 33.09 -2.20
N THR A 24 8.97 33.84 -3.24
CA THR A 24 9.91 34.97 -3.14
C THR A 24 9.36 36.09 -2.27
N LEU A 25 8.08 36.44 -2.45
CA LEU A 25 7.39 37.43 -1.61
C LEU A 25 7.36 36.98 -0.15
N PHE A 26 6.94 35.72 0.11
CA PHE A 26 6.94 35.16 1.46
C PHE A 26 8.33 35.21 2.12
N ALA A 27 9.38 34.77 1.42
CA ALA A 27 10.73 34.80 1.94
C ALA A 27 11.21 36.23 2.23
N GLY A 28 10.91 37.19 1.35
CA GLY A 28 11.20 38.61 1.57
C GLY A 28 10.53 39.15 2.84
N PHE A 29 9.24 38.87 3.03
CA PHE A 29 8.50 39.29 4.23
C PHE A 29 9.03 38.60 5.49
N ALA A 30 9.27 37.29 5.45
CA ALA A 30 9.80 36.53 6.58
C ALA A 30 11.19 37.03 7.01
N ASN A 31 12.09 37.29 6.06
CA ASN A 31 13.43 37.82 6.34
C ASN A 31 13.36 39.24 6.94
N ARG A 32 12.46 40.09 6.43
CA ARG A 32 12.27 41.43 7.00
C ARG A 32 11.65 41.39 8.39
N ALA A 33 10.67 40.53 8.63
CA ALA A 33 10.09 40.31 9.95
C ALA A 33 11.15 39.80 10.93
N TYR A 34 12.01 38.86 10.52
CA TYR A 34 13.11 38.35 11.34
C TYR A 34 14.09 39.45 11.75
N ASN A 35 14.43 40.37 10.84
CA ASN A 35 15.31 41.49 11.17
C ASN A 35 14.70 42.48 12.19
N VAL A 36 13.36 42.51 12.33
CA VAL A 36 12.66 43.34 13.31
C VAL A 36 12.54 42.61 14.66
N ASP A 37 12.10 41.35 14.64
CA ASP A 37 11.95 40.51 15.83
C ASP A 37 12.35 39.05 15.53
N PRO A 38 13.61 38.68 15.86
CA PRO A 38 14.09 37.31 15.69
C PRO A 38 13.41 36.29 16.60
N GLU A 39 12.99 36.68 17.81
CA GLU A 39 12.39 35.76 18.78
C GLU A 39 10.98 35.33 18.34
N LEU A 40 10.25 36.26 17.71
CA LEU A 40 8.96 35.96 17.09
C LEU A 40 9.07 35.03 15.87
N MET A 41 10.06 35.28 14.99
CA MET A 41 10.17 34.59 13.70
C MET A 41 10.96 33.28 13.76
N ALA A 42 11.91 33.15 14.68
CA ALA A 42 12.74 31.97 14.87
C ALA A 42 12.86 31.63 16.37
N PRO A 43 11.75 31.27 17.03
CA PRO A 43 11.79 30.88 18.44
C PRO A 43 12.69 29.66 18.63
N LYS A 44 13.26 29.53 19.82
CA LYS A 44 14.09 28.37 20.20
C LYS A 44 13.25 27.10 20.29
N ASP A 45 11.97 27.24 20.60
CA ASP A 45 11.03 26.14 20.68
C ASP A 45 10.84 25.46 19.32
N ARG A 46 10.64 24.14 19.37
CA ARG A 46 10.34 23.31 18.21
C ARG A 46 8.89 22.88 18.27
N PHE A 47 8.31 22.57 17.11
CA PHE A 47 7.03 21.88 17.06
C PHE A 47 7.15 20.55 17.81
N LYS A 48 6.25 20.35 18.77
CA LYS A 48 6.10 19.09 19.50
C LYS A 48 4.93 18.33 18.89
N GLN A 49 5.03 17.00 18.86
CA GLN A 49 3.92 16.15 18.46
C GLN A 49 2.73 16.41 19.41
N PRO A 50 1.54 16.73 18.89
CA PRO A 50 0.36 16.93 19.74
C PRO A 50 -0.14 15.60 20.31
N GLU A 51 -0.92 15.69 21.39
CA GLU A 51 -1.66 14.54 21.90
C GLU A 51 -2.64 14.00 20.85
N GLY A 52 -2.88 12.68 20.87
CA GLY A 52 -3.77 12.02 19.91
C GLY A 52 -3.15 11.74 18.54
N VAL A 53 -1.85 12.00 18.35
CA VAL A 53 -1.09 11.46 17.21
C VAL A 53 -0.22 10.32 17.70
N SER A 54 -0.29 9.15 17.05
CA SER A 54 0.52 7.96 17.33
C SER A 54 1.38 7.62 16.12
N LYS A 55 2.59 7.12 16.37
CA LYS A 55 3.42 6.51 15.32
C LYS A 55 3.02 5.05 15.23
N LEU A 56 2.55 4.61 14.07
CA LEU A 56 2.08 3.25 13.87
C LEU A 56 2.58 2.64 12.58
N VAL A 57 2.57 1.32 12.54
CA VAL A 57 2.87 0.52 11.34
C VAL A 57 1.55 0.08 10.75
N TYR A 58 1.37 0.29 9.45
CA TYR A 58 0.20 -0.15 8.71
C TYR A 58 0.61 -0.81 7.39
N ASP A 59 -0.32 -1.54 6.80
CA ASP A 59 -0.14 -2.20 5.52
C ASP A 59 -0.27 -1.18 4.37
N GLY A 60 0.78 -1.02 3.57
CA GLY A 60 0.79 -0.08 2.45
C GLY A 60 -0.16 -0.43 1.29
N LEU A 61 -0.65 -1.67 1.20
CA LEU A 61 -1.62 -2.12 0.19
C LEU A 61 -3.06 -1.88 0.65
N THR A 62 -3.37 -2.15 1.92
CA THR A 62 -4.75 -2.11 2.43
C THR A 62 -5.08 -0.87 3.25
N GLY A 63 -4.07 -0.16 3.77
CA GLY A 63 -4.27 0.87 4.80
C GLY A 63 -4.63 0.28 6.18
N GLY A 64 -4.69 -1.05 6.29
CA GLY A 64 -5.10 -1.81 7.46
C GLY A 64 -3.94 -2.19 8.39
N LYS A 65 -4.19 -3.13 9.29
CA LYS A 65 -3.13 -3.76 10.10
C LYS A 65 -2.22 -4.63 9.21
N PRO A 66 -0.90 -4.61 9.41
CA PRO A 66 0.01 -5.45 8.65
C PRO A 66 -0.19 -6.94 8.98
N THR A 67 -0.43 -7.74 7.94
CA THR A 67 -0.59 -9.20 8.01
C THR A 67 0.73 -9.94 7.84
N GLY A 68 0.75 -11.26 8.06
CA GLY A 68 1.96 -12.08 7.93
C GLY A 68 2.64 -11.99 6.57
N TYR A 69 1.88 -12.11 5.47
CA TYR A 69 2.48 -12.05 4.13
C TYR A 69 2.84 -10.63 3.72
N SER A 70 2.06 -9.63 4.13
CA SER A 70 2.39 -8.21 3.92
C SER A 70 3.73 -7.83 4.56
N LYS A 71 3.97 -8.30 5.79
CA LYS A 71 5.25 -8.17 6.49
C LYS A 71 6.39 -8.84 5.73
N ALA A 72 6.20 -10.09 5.33
CA ALA A 72 7.20 -10.86 4.61
C ALA A 72 7.52 -10.27 3.22
N ALA A 73 6.54 -9.61 2.59
CA ALA A 73 6.68 -8.93 1.31
C ALA A 73 7.19 -7.48 1.41
N GLY A 74 7.39 -6.94 2.63
CA GLY A 74 7.96 -5.61 2.83
C GLY A 74 6.97 -4.44 2.66
N PHE A 75 5.66 -4.66 2.78
CA PHE A 75 4.65 -3.62 2.64
C PHE A 75 4.33 -2.85 3.94
N GLU A 76 5.11 -3.05 5.01
CA GLU A 76 4.96 -2.28 6.24
C GLU A 76 5.38 -0.81 6.04
N VAL A 77 4.44 0.10 6.27
CA VAL A 77 4.69 1.55 6.24
C VAL A 77 4.59 2.10 7.65
N ASN A 78 5.60 2.88 8.04
CA ASN A 78 5.62 3.61 9.31
C ASN A 78 5.14 5.05 9.09
N ASP A 79 4.10 5.49 9.78
CA ASP A 79 3.59 6.87 9.66
C ASP A 79 3.02 7.41 10.98
N LEU A 80 2.76 8.72 11.02
CA LEU A 80 2.08 9.44 12.08
C LEU A 80 0.58 9.52 11.77
N MET A 81 -0.25 8.89 12.60
CA MET A 81 -1.70 8.88 12.43
C MET A 81 -2.41 9.49 13.62
N ASN A 82 -3.64 9.96 13.39
CA ASN A 82 -4.53 10.32 14.47
C ASN A 82 -5.04 9.04 15.15
N ALA A 83 -4.81 8.92 16.46
CA ALA A 83 -5.14 7.75 17.28
C ALA A 83 -6.62 7.33 17.21
N LYS A 84 -7.52 8.26 16.87
CA LYS A 84 -8.95 7.96 16.65
C LYS A 84 -9.20 7.07 15.43
N TYR A 85 -8.32 7.14 14.43
CA TYR A 85 -8.47 6.52 13.12
C TYR A 85 -7.40 5.44 12.86
N GLU A 86 -6.87 4.84 13.93
CA GLU A 86 -5.90 3.74 13.79
C GLU A 86 -6.50 2.59 12.98
N PRO A 87 -5.70 1.92 12.15
CA PRO A 87 -6.14 0.76 11.39
C PRO A 87 -6.72 -0.32 12.31
N LYS A 88 -7.99 -0.68 12.10
CA LYS A 88 -8.69 -1.71 12.87
C LYS A 88 -8.77 -3.03 12.13
N ASP A 89 -9.01 -2.92 10.83
CA ASP A 89 -9.24 -4.05 9.94
C ASP A 89 -7.91 -4.68 9.55
N GLU A 90 -7.94 -6.01 9.44
CA GLU A 90 -6.83 -6.83 9.02
C GLU A 90 -7.30 -7.62 7.79
N ILE A 91 -6.80 -7.23 6.63
CA ILE A 91 -7.12 -7.86 5.34
C ILE A 91 -5.80 -8.36 4.79
N GLU A 92 -5.72 -9.65 4.45
CA GLU A 92 -4.53 -10.24 3.82
C GLU A 92 -4.69 -10.19 2.30
N PRO A 93 -4.04 -9.23 1.60
CA PRO A 93 -4.16 -9.09 0.16
C PRO A 93 -3.25 -10.04 -0.62
N LEU A 94 -2.29 -10.69 0.05
CA LEU A 94 -1.28 -11.51 -0.60
C LEU A 94 -1.51 -13.00 -0.41
N GLU A 95 -1.02 -13.77 -1.36
CA GLU A 95 -0.88 -15.22 -1.27
C GLU A 95 0.47 -15.66 -1.84
N PRO A 96 1.05 -16.77 -1.34
CA PRO A 96 2.29 -17.30 -1.87
C PRO A 96 2.12 -17.70 -3.35
N LEU A 97 3.14 -17.43 -4.16
CA LEU A 97 3.21 -17.95 -5.52
C LEU A 97 3.56 -19.44 -5.47
N THR A 98 2.56 -20.30 -5.44
CA THR A 98 2.75 -21.73 -5.68
C THR A 98 3.14 -21.93 -7.15
N PRO A 99 4.27 -22.58 -7.47
CA PRO A 99 4.58 -22.98 -8.84
C PRO A 99 3.42 -23.82 -9.37
N LYS A 100 2.86 -23.45 -10.53
CA LYS A 100 1.87 -24.29 -11.20
C LYS A 100 2.56 -25.62 -11.52
N GLN A 101 2.13 -26.71 -10.88
CA GLN A 101 2.52 -28.05 -11.31
C GLN A 101 2.11 -28.16 -12.79
N PRO A 102 2.99 -28.64 -13.70
CA PRO A 102 2.63 -28.81 -15.10
C PRO A 102 1.37 -29.66 -15.16
N ASP A 103 0.41 -29.21 -15.97
CA ASP A 103 -0.90 -29.85 -16.12
C ASP A 103 -0.66 -31.34 -16.38
N VAL A 104 -0.97 -32.20 -15.39
CA VAL A 104 -0.95 -33.64 -15.56
C VAL A 104 -2.04 -33.94 -16.57
N GLU A 105 -1.65 -34.30 -17.79
CA GLU A 105 -2.56 -34.80 -18.81
C GLU A 105 -3.43 -35.89 -18.19
N ASP A 106 -4.74 -35.66 -18.26
CA ASP A 106 -5.81 -36.53 -17.78
C ASP A 106 -5.60 -37.98 -18.26
N PRO A 107 -5.22 -38.94 -17.40
CA PRO A 107 -4.96 -40.31 -17.84
C PRO A 107 -6.26 -41.15 -17.88
N ALA A 108 -7.40 -40.53 -18.17
CA ALA A 108 -8.69 -41.20 -18.21
C ALA A 108 -9.17 -41.47 -19.64
N GLN A 109 -8.40 -42.23 -20.42
CA GLN A 109 -8.95 -43.13 -21.47
C GLN A 109 -8.14 -44.42 -21.54
N ASP A 110 -8.37 -45.34 -20.60
CA ASP A 110 -8.16 -46.77 -20.84
C ASP A 110 -9.42 -47.54 -20.41
N PRO A 111 -10.20 -48.16 -21.33
CA PRO A 111 -11.54 -48.67 -21.03
C PRO A 111 -11.62 -49.97 -20.22
N ASN A 112 -10.52 -50.47 -19.64
CA ASN A 112 -10.49 -51.80 -19.05
C ASN A 112 -9.93 -51.84 -17.63
N LEU A 113 -10.72 -51.45 -16.62
CA LEU A 113 -10.57 -51.96 -15.25
C LEU A 113 -11.94 -52.09 -14.55
N ILE A 114 -12.19 -53.29 -14.02
CA ILE A 114 -13.41 -53.76 -13.34
C ILE A 114 -13.48 -53.20 -11.90
N PRO A 115 -14.66 -52.91 -11.32
CA PRO A 115 -14.76 -52.28 -10.01
C PRO A 115 -14.59 -53.28 -8.85
N GLY A 116 -13.81 -52.89 -7.84
CA GLY A 116 -13.62 -53.66 -6.61
C GLY A 116 -13.17 -52.81 -5.42
N GLN A 117 -14.14 -52.55 -4.52
CA GLN A 117 -14.08 -52.66 -3.05
C GLN A 117 -12.94 -52.02 -2.21
N ASN A 118 -13.34 -51.07 -1.34
CA ASN A 118 -12.90 -50.82 0.06
C ASN A 118 -11.44 -50.38 0.35
N ASP A 119 -11.07 -49.61 1.38
CA ASP A 119 -11.69 -49.09 2.62
C ASP A 119 -10.79 -47.94 3.15
N GLY A 120 -11.36 -47.03 3.97
CA GLY A 120 -10.67 -46.53 5.17
C GLY A 120 -9.78 -45.27 5.09
N ASN A 121 -10.33 -44.18 5.60
CA ASN A 121 -9.70 -43.02 6.26
C ASN A 121 -8.18 -43.03 6.52
N GLU A 122 -7.52 -41.92 6.16
CA GLU A 122 -6.61 -41.18 7.05
C GLU A 122 -6.65 -39.69 6.68
N ALA A 123 -6.98 -38.85 7.65
CA ALA A 123 -7.08 -37.40 7.48
C ALA A 123 -5.68 -36.79 7.61
N GLU A 124 -5.08 -36.42 6.49
CA GLU A 124 -3.84 -35.64 6.47
C GLU A 124 -4.16 -34.15 6.70
N GLN A 125 -3.59 -33.61 7.78
CA GLN A 125 -3.66 -32.19 8.12
C GLN A 125 -2.90 -31.37 7.07
N PRO A 126 -3.41 -30.20 6.62
CA PRO A 126 -2.72 -29.40 5.62
C PRO A 126 -1.40 -28.84 6.17
N GLN A 127 -0.33 -29.12 5.44
CA GLN A 127 1.03 -28.65 5.69
C GLN A 127 1.12 -27.12 5.52
N GLU A 128 1.07 -26.38 6.63
CA GLU A 128 1.20 -24.91 6.64
C GLU A 128 2.66 -24.38 6.56
N ASN A 129 3.67 -25.27 6.62
CA ASN A 129 5.04 -24.83 6.95
C ASN A 129 6.09 -24.87 5.83
N GLU A 130 5.79 -25.31 4.60
CA GLU A 130 6.84 -25.42 3.55
C GLU A 130 6.77 -24.38 2.42
N GLN A 131 5.63 -23.70 2.23
CA GLN A 131 5.44 -22.80 1.07
C GLN A 131 6.06 -21.40 1.22
N SER A 132 6.61 -21.07 2.40
CA SER A 132 7.23 -19.76 2.67
C SER A 132 8.64 -19.61 2.06
N GLN A 133 9.25 -20.69 1.53
CA GLN A 133 10.69 -20.68 1.22
C GLN A 133 11.11 -19.86 -0.01
N ASN A 134 10.20 -19.51 -0.92
CA ASN A 134 10.57 -18.79 -2.15
C ASN A 134 10.39 -17.26 -2.08
N GLY A 135 9.86 -16.70 -0.98
CA GLY A 135 9.72 -15.25 -0.78
C GLY A 135 8.95 -14.51 -1.89
N LEU A 136 8.19 -15.24 -2.71
CA LEU A 136 7.54 -14.73 -3.91
C LEU A 136 6.04 -14.69 -3.66
N PHE A 137 5.47 -13.48 -3.67
CA PHE A 137 4.05 -13.23 -3.39
C PHE A 137 3.33 -12.70 -4.62
N ARG A 138 2.02 -12.96 -4.69
CA ARG A 138 1.10 -12.29 -5.62
C ARG A 138 -0.09 -11.71 -4.87
N ILE A 139 -0.72 -10.67 -5.43
CA ILE A 139 -1.95 -10.12 -4.90
C ILE A 139 -3.12 -11.04 -5.27
N LYS A 140 -4.00 -11.34 -4.30
CA LYS A 140 -5.21 -12.15 -4.51
C LYS A 140 -6.08 -11.52 -5.61
N PRO A 141 -6.55 -12.31 -6.61
CA PRO A 141 -7.42 -11.80 -7.67
C PRO A 141 -8.69 -11.12 -7.16
N ASP A 142 -9.33 -11.69 -6.13
CA ASP A 142 -10.55 -11.12 -5.52
C ASP A 142 -10.28 -9.77 -4.83
N PHE A 143 -9.10 -9.64 -4.22
CA PHE A 143 -8.66 -8.38 -3.62
C PHE A 143 -8.43 -7.32 -4.70
N LEU A 144 -7.73 -7.67 -5.80
CA LEU A 144 -7.53 -6.77 -6.93
C LEU A 144 -8.86 -6.33 -7.54
N GLN A 145 -9.81 -7.25 -7.73
CA GLN A 145 -11.09 -6.93 -8.35
C GLN A 145 -11.96 -6.03 -7.49
N SER A 146 -11.95 -6.23 -6.16
CA SER A 146 -12.73 -5.41 -5.22
C SER A 146 -12.14 -4.00 -5.05
N HIS A 147 -10.82 -3.86 -5.00
CA HIS A 147 -10.14 -2.59 -4.76
C HIS A 147 -9.84 -1.79 -6.04
N PHE A 148 -9.80 -2.47 -7.19
CA PHE A 148 -9.60 -1.85 -8.51
C PHE A 148 -10.71 -2.26 -9.49
N PRO A 149 -11.98 -1.89 -9.23
CA PRO A 149 -13.14 -2.36 -9.99
C PRO A 149 -13.14 -1.92 -11.47
N TYR A 150 -12.35 -0.90 -11.81
CA TYR A 150 -12.20 -0.40 -13.18
C TYR A 150 -11.04 -1.07 -13.94
N THR A 151 -10.37 -2.05 -13.34
CA THR A 151 -9.33 -2.84 -14.00
C THR A 151 -9.98 -4.08 -14.60
N ASP A 152 -9.98 -4.18 -15.94
CA ASP A 152 -10.41 -5.42 -16.61
C ASP A 152 -9.32 -6.49 -16.44
N LEU A 153 -9.43 -7.27 -15.37
CA LEU A 153 -8.52 -8.37 -15.07
C LEU A 153 -8.60 -9.51 -16.10
N LYS A 154 -9.70 -9.62 -16.88
CA LYS A 154 -9.83 -10.63 -17.94
C LYS A 154 -9.07 -10.22 -19.20
N ALA A 155 -9.01 -8.92 -19.49
CA ALA A 155 -8.17 -8.37 -20.55
C ALA A 155 -6.71 -8.16 -20.12
N ALA A 156 -6.44 -8.11 -18.81
CA ALA A 156 -5.08 -8.02 -18.29
C ALA A 156 -4.30 -9.32 -18.56
N ARG A 157 -3.09 -9.20 -19.10
CA ARG A 157 -2.18 -10.35 -19.22
C ARG A 157 -1.73 -10.77 -17.81
N PRO A 158 -1.97 -12.01 -17.36
CA PRO A 158 -1.61 -12.45 -16.00
C PRO A 158 -0.11 -12.29 -15.69
N GLU A 159 0.74 -12.40 -16.71
CA GLU A 159 2.19 -12.21 -16.63
C GLU A 159 2.59 -10.75 -16.31
N LEU A 160 1.73 -9.78 -16.62
CA LEU A 160 1.96 -8.35 -16.38
C LEU A 160 1.49 -7.89 -15.00
N LEU A 161 0.77 -8.74 -14.24
CA LEU A 161 0.33 -8.42 -12.88
C LEU A 161 1.47 -8.41 -11.84
N GLY A 162 2.71 -8.62 -12.29
CA GLY A 162 3.92 -8.36 -11.51
C GLY A 162 4.16 -9.37 -10.39
N LYS A 163 5.35 -9.96 -10.37
CA LYS A 163 5.85 -10.65 -9.17
C LYS A 163 6.23 -9.59 -8.16
N ILE A 164 5.66 -9.64 -6.95
CA ILE A 164 6.14 -8.79 -5.87
C ILE A 164 7.43 -9.42 -5.37
N ARG A 165 8.52 -8.66 -5.49
CA ARG A 165 9.79 -9.01 -4.86
C ARG A 165 9.88 -8.25 -3.55
N PRO A 166 10.33 -8.89 -2.46
CA PRO A 166 10.67 -8.19 -1.22
C PRO A 166 11.82 -7.20 -1.43
#